data_AF-A0A914ECP4-F1
#
_entry.id   AF-A0A914ECP4-F1
#
_cell.length_a   1.000
_cell.length_b   1.000
_cell.length_c   1.000
_cell.angle_alpha   90.00
_cell.angle_beta   90.00
_cell.angle_gamma   90.00
#
_symmetry.space_group_name_H-M   'P 1'
#
loop_
_entity.id
_entity.type
_entity.pdbx_description
1 polymer ?
#
loop_
_entity_poly.entity_id
_entity_poly.type
_entity_poly.pdbx_seq_one_letter_code
_entity_poly.pdbx_strand_id
1 'polypeptide(L)'
;MSVFRNESYKREHSDEIKAYVVTKCWMKEPDDRSKWSYITATLYGFGIITTLGYNRIAPVTQTGRLFCVFYGICGIPLTMIIIANFGRYLNEITKKFKSRCDKSVASSLRRASLHHRIEENRKSSVSKGNDEPSIERLTL
;
A
#
# COMPACT_ATOMS: atom_id res chain seq x y z
N MET A 1 58.21 -15.25 18.69
CA MET A 1 56.85 -15.33 18.08
C MET A 1 56.00 -14.07 18.30
N SER A 2 56.23 -13.28 19.36
CA SER A 2 55.50 -12.03 19.67
C SER A 2 55.87 -10.82 18.78
N VAL A 3 57.14 -10.69 18.39
CA VAL A 3 57.62 -9.59 17.51
C VAL A 3 56.99 -9.66 16.12
N PHE A 4 56.92 -10.86 15.53
CA PHE A 4 56.24 -11.09 14.24
C PHE A 4 54.76 -10.71 14.29
N ARG A 5 54.06 -10.98 15.40
CA ARG A 5 52.66 -10.57 15.58
C ARG A 5 52.52 -9.05 15.68
N ASN A 6 53.49 -8.35 16.25
CA ASN A 6 53.50 -6.88 16.33
C ASN A 6 53.70 -6.25 14.95
N GLU A 7 54.61 -6.81 14.14
CA GLU A 7 54.86 -6.39 12.77
C GLU A 7 53.65 -6.64 11.86
N SER A 8 53.01 -7.81 12.01
CA SER A 8 51.77 -8.15 11.30
C SER A 8 50.61 -7.25 11.73
N TYR A 9 50.47 -6.93 13.01
CA TYR A 9 49.46 -5.99 13.51
C TYR A 9 49.64 -4.57 12.95
N LYS A 10 50.88 -4.08 12.89
CA LYS A 10 51.17 -2.77 12.28
C LYS A 10 50.90 -2.74 10.77
N ARG A 11 51.17 -3.84 10.06
CA ARG A 11 50.87 -3.93 8.63
C ARG A 11 49.37 -4.00 8.37
N GLU A 12 48.65 -4.85 9.08
CA GLU A 12 47.19 -4.96 8.97
C GLU A 12 46.50 -3.63 9.25
N HIS A 13 46.92 -2.90 10.28
CA HIS A 13 46.38 -1.58 10.60
C HIS A 13 46.76 -0.50 9.56
N SER A 14 47.97 -0.55 9.00
CA SER A 14 48.38 0.37 7.92
C SER A 14 47.60 0.13 6.63
N ASP A 15 47.33 -1.13 6.30
CA ASP A 15 46.60 -1.50 5.09
C ASP A 15 45.10 -1.20 5.22
N GLU A 16 44.53 -1.31 6.43
CA GLU A 16 43.19 -0.82 6.75
C GLU A 16 43.08 0.70 6.60
N ILE A 17 44.07 1.47 7.08
CA ILE A 17 44.12 2.93 6.90
C ILE A 17 44.23 3.31 5.42
N LYS A 18 45.06 2.60 4.64
CA LYS A 18 45.18 2.84 3.20
C LYS A 18 43.87 2.52 2.47
N ALA A 19 43.21 1.42 2.81
CA ALA A 19 41.91 1.06 2.26
C ALA A 19 40.84 2.12 2.62
N TYR A 20 40.86 2.62 3.85
CA TYR A 20 39.99 3.71 4.29
C TYR A 20 40.23 5.02 3.51
N VAL A 21 41.49 5.41 3.31
CA VAL A 21 41.84 6.63 2.54
C VAL A 21 41.45 6.48 1.07
N VAL A 22 41.76 5.33 0.46
CA VAL A 22 41.40 5.06 -0.95
C VAL A 22 39.90 5.04 -1.13
N THR A 23 39.14 4.40 -0.25
CA THR A 23 37.66 4.39 -0.33
C THR A 23 37.06 5.78 -0.11
N LYS A 24 37.65 6.62 0.76
CA LYS A 24 37.30 8.04 0.90
C LYS A 24 37.52 8.85 -0.39
N CYS A 25 38.57 8.56 -1.16
CA CYS A 25 38.85 9.25 -2.43
C CYS A 25 37.83 8.96 -3.55
N TRP A 26 37.11 7.84 -3.48
CA TRP A 26 36.05 7.48 -4.45
C TRP A 26 34.64 7.88 -4.00
N MET A 27 34.48 8.39 -2.77
CA MET A 27 33.22 8.97 -2.33
C MET A 27 33.06 10.35 -2.93
N LYS A 28 32.23 10.44 -3.98
CA LYS A 28 31.79 11.70 -4.56
C LYS A 28 31.22 12.61 -3.46
N GLU A 29 31.82 13.79 -3.28
CA GLU A 29 31.29 14.81 -2.37
C GLU A 29 29.80 15.03 -2.68
N PRO A 30 28.92 15.07 -1.67
CA PRO A 30 27.52 15.36 -1.90
C PRO A 30 27.42 16.80 -2.38
N ASP A 31 27.32 16.97 -3.70
CA ASP A 31 27.12 18.24 -4.37
C ASP A 31 25.97 18.99 -3.67
N ASP A 32 26.21 20.21 -3.20
CA ASP A 32 25.16 21.02 -2.57
C ASP A 32 23.98 21.27 -3.52
N ARG A 33 24.18 21.18 -4.84
CA ARG A 33 23.09 21.19 -5.84
C ARG A 33 22.29 19.88 -5.86
N SER A 34 22.89 18.75 -5.45
CA SER A 34 22.20 17.46 -5.30
C SER A 34 21.16 17.46 -4.19
N LYS A 35 21.34 18.30 -3.16
CA LYS A 35 20.36 18.46 -2.08
C LYS A 35 19.00 18.94 -2.63
N TRP A 36 18.99 19.89 -3.58
CA TRP A 36 17.77 20.43 -4.19
C TRP A 36 17.52 19.88 -5.59
N SER A 37 17.43 18.55 -5.70
CA SER A 37 16.89 17.89 -6.89
C SER A 37 15.39 18.17 -7.05
N TYR A 38 14.86 18.07 -8.26
CA TYR A 38 13.44 18.28 -8.55
C TYR A 38 12.53 17.42 -7.64
N ILE A 39 12.90 16.16 -7.42
CA ILE A 39 12.15 15.23 -6.57
C ILE A 39 12.23 15.65 -5.10
N THR A 40 13.41 16.01 -4.58
CA THR A 40 13.57 16.40 -3.18
C THR A 40 12.89 17.75 -2.89
N ALA A 41 12.90 18.68 -3.85
CA ALA A 41 12.16 19.94 -3.77
C ALA A 41 10.63 19.74 -3.82
N THR A 42 10.14 18.83 -4.67
CA THR A 42 8.70 18.51 -4.73
C THR A 42 8.24 17.82 -3.46
N LEU A 43 9.00 16.87 -2.94
CA LEU A 43 8.72 16.21 -1.66
C LEU A 43 8.78 17.20 -0.49
N TYR A 44 9.68 18.18 -0.55
CA TYR A 44 9.73 19.27 0.43
C TYR A 44 8.44 20.09 0.44
N GLY A 45 8.00 20.56 -0.74
CA GLY A 45 6.75 21.30 -0.89
C GLY A 45 5.55 20.47 -0.45
N PHE A 46 5.47 19.21 -0.90
CA PHE A 46 4.41 18.30 -0.48
C PHE A 46 4.40 18.08 1.04
N GLY A 47 5.57 17.95 1.66
CA GLY A 47 5.72 17.82 3.11
C GLY A 47 5.26 19.06 3.89
N ILE A 48 5.41 20.27 3.34
CA ILE A 48 4.86 21.51 3.91
C ILE A 48 3.33 21.49 3.81
N ILE A 49 2.81 21.19 2.62
CA ILE A 49 1.36 21.10 2.34
C ILE A 49 0.68 20.08 3.26
N THR A 50 1.28 18.91 3.42
CA THR A 50 0.73 17.81 4.23
C THR A 50 1.11 17.88 5.70
N THR A 51 1.87 18.89 6.12
CA THR A 51 2.39 19.08 7.48
C THR A 51 3.26 17.93 8.02
N LEU A 52 3.71 17.01 7.16
CA LEU A 52 4.52 15.86 7.55
C LEU A 52 5.93 16.25 8.03
N GLY A 53 6.53 17.26 7.39
CA GLY A 53 7.77 17.86 7.89
C GLY A 53 9.02 16.97 7.96
N TYR A 54 9.10 15.84 7.25
CA TYR A 54 10.24 14.90 7.35
C TYR A 54 11.54 15.34 6.66
N ASN A 55 11.58 16.52 6.05
CA ASN A 55 12.66 16.85 5.12
C ASN A 55 14.00 17.06 5.83
N ARG A 56 15.05 16.41 5.29
CA ARG A 56 16.44 16.53 5.77
C ARG A 56 17.09 17.86 5.35
N ILE A 57 16.39 18.66 4.56
CA ILE A 57 16.90 19.81 3.82
C ILE A 57 15.93 20.97 4.03
N ALA A 58 16.43 22.10 4.53
CA ALA A 58 15.64 23.29 4.80
C ALA A 58 16.26 24.50 4.10
N PRO A 59 15.45 25.46 3.63
CA PRO A 59 15.95 26.69 3.04
C PRO A 59 16.67 27.51 4.11
N VAL A 60 17.97 27.71 3.93
CA VAL A 60 18.81 28.49 4.85
C VAL A 60 18.64 29.99 4.62
N THR A 61 18.13 30.38 3.44
CA THR A 61 17.91 31.77 3.04
C THR A 61 16.68 32.38 3.73
N GLN A 62 16.71 33.69 4.02
CA GLN A 62 15.56 34.38 4.62
C GLN A 62 14.35 34.39 3.69
N THR A 63 14.54 34.69 2.41
CA THR A 63 13.46 34.73 1.42
C THR A 63 12.81 33.36 1.21
N GLY A 64 13.59 32.29 1.18
CA GLY A 64 13.07 30.92 1.04
C GLY A 64 12.21 30.49 2.22
N ARG A 65 12.59 30.89 3.45
CA ARG A 65 11.79 30.63 4.66
C ARG A 65 10.44 31.36 4.61
N LEU A 66 10.43 32.63 4.20
CA LEU A 66 9.21 33.42 4.10
C LEU A 66 8.24 32.82 3.06
N PHE A 67 8.76 32.40 1.90
CA PHE A 67 7.97 31.69 0.89
C PHE A 67 7.34 30.40 1.45
N CYS A 68 8.10 29.61 2.23
CA CYS A 68 7.59 28.37 2.83
C CYS A 68 6.44 28.63 3.83
N VAL A 69 6.51 29.73 4.59
CA VAL A 69 5.45 30.10 5.54
C VAL A 69 4.16 30.45 4.79
N PHE A 70 4.23 31.31 3.76
CA PHE A 70 3.07 31.64 2.95
C PHE A 70 2.48 30.41 2.25
N TYR A 71 3.35 29.55 1.72
CA TYR A 71 2.96 28.30 1.10
C TYR A 71 2.26 27.34 2.07
N GLY A 72 2.70 27.29 3.33
CA GLY A 72 2.02 26.53 4.39
C GLY A 72 0.64 27.10 4.73
N ILE A 73 0.52 28.41 4.90
CA ILE A 73 -0.76 29.07 5.26
C ILE A 73 -1.83 28.82 4.21
N CYS A 74 -1.48 28.90 2.92
CA CYS A 74 -2.43 28.62 1.84
C CYS A 74 -2.58 27.11 1.57
N GLY A 75 -1.51 26.33 1.75
CA GLY A 75 -1.48 24.90 1.44
C GLY A 75 -2.31 24.06 2.39
N ILE A 76 -2.21 24.28 3.70
CA ILE A 76 -2.94 23.52 4.73
C ILE A 76 -4.48 23.53 4.51
N PRO A 77 -5.15 24.70 4.33
CA PRO A 77 -6.59 24.72 4.10
C PRO A 77 -6.97 24.09 2.75
N LEU A 78 -6.16 24.29 1.71
CA LEU A 78 -6.39 23.65 0.40
C LEU A 78 -6.31 22.13 0.52
N THR A 79 -5.32 21.60 1.23
CA THR A 79 -5.19 20.16 1.47
C THR A 79 -6.35 19.61 2.27
N MET A 80 -6.86 20.34 3.26
CA MET A 80 -8.06 19.95 3.99
C MET A 80 -9.27 19.78 3.06
N ILE A 81 -9.49 20.74 2.15
CA ILE A 81 -10.59 20.67 1.17
C ILE A 81 -10.38 19.50 0.19
N ILE A 82 -9.15 19.32 -0.30
CA ILE A 82 -8.79 18.23 -1.21
C ILE A 82 -9.04 16.88 -0.55
N ILE A 83 -8.59 16.69 0.70
CA ILE A 83 -8.79 15.43 1.43
C ILE A 83 -10.28 15.17 1.66
N ALA A 84 -11.07 16.18 2.02
CA ALA A 84 -12.52 16.02 2.19
C ALA A 84 -13.19 15.54 0.89
N ASN A 85 -12.82 16.12 -0.25
CA ASN A 85 -13.33 15.72 -1.55
C ASN A 85 -12.83 14.34 -1.96
N PHE A 86 -11.56 14.04 -1.69
CA PHE A 86 -10.96 12.74 -1.95
C PHE A 86 -11.62 11.63 -1.13
N GLY A 87 -11.94 11.89 0.13
CA GLY A 87 -12.69 10.97 0.99
C GLY A 87 -14.09 10.64 0.44
N ARG A 88 -14.79 11.64 -0.11
CA ARG A 88 -16.07 11.40 -0.80
C ARG A 88 -15.89 10.55 -2.05
N TYR A 89 -14.88 10.84 -2.86
CA TYR A 89 -14.55 10.06 -4.05
C TYR A 89 -14.21 8.60 -3.72
N LEU A 90 -13.41 8.37 -2.68
CA LEU A 90 -13.11 7.04 -2.17
C LEU A 90 -14.36 6.30 -1.72
N ASN A 91 -15.28 6.96 -1.01
CA ASN A 91 -16.54 6.33 -0.60
C ASN A 91 -17.38 5.88 -1.82
N GLU A 92 -17.44 6.70 -2.87
CA GLU A 92 -18.13 6.32 -4.11
C GLU A 92 -17.44 5.14 -4.83
N ILE A 93 -16.10 5.10 -4.83
CA ILE A 93 -15.36 3.93 -5.32
C ILE A 93 -15.69 2.70 -4.48
N THR A 94 -15.66 2.80 -3.16
CA THR A 94 -15.96 1.70 -2.24
C THR A 94 -17.39 1.19 -2.42
N LYS A 95 -18.38 2.07 -2.59
CA LYS A 95 -19.76 1.68 -2.92
C LYS A 95 -19.84 0.94 -4.24
N LYS A 96 -19.15 1.43 -5.27
CA LYS A 96 -19.07 0.74 -6.57
C LYS A 96 -18.45 -0.65 -6.39
N PHE A 97 -17.35 -0.74 -5.66
CA PHE A 97 -16.65 -2.00 -5.36
C PHE A 97 -17.55 -2.99 -4.60
N LYS A 98 -18.22 -2.54 -3.54
CA LYS A 98 -19.18 -3.34 -2.78
C LYS A 98 -20.35 -3.80 -3.64
N SER A 99 -20.91 -2.93 -4.49
CA SER A 99 -21.99 -3.31 -5.41
C SER A 99 -21.57 -4.37 -6.42
N ARG A 100 -20.28 -4.42 -6.79
CA ARG A 100 -19.76 -5.49 -7.65
C ARG A 100 -19.57 -6.79 -6.87
N CYS A 101 -19.07 -6.69 -5.65
CA CYS A 101 -18.93 -7.84 -4.76
C CYS A 101 -20.29 -8.45 -4.40
N ASP A 102 -21.27 -7.64 -3.98
CA ASP A 102 -22.63 -8.08 -3.63
C ASP A 102 -23.36 -8.69 -4.84
N LYS A 103 -23.20 -8.14 -6.05
CA LYS A 103 -23.77 -8.75 -7.27
C LYS A 103 -23.15 -10.12 -7.57
N SER A 104 -21.84 -10.27 -7.38
CA SER A 104 -21.15 -11.55 -7.56
C SER A 104 -21.61 -12.57 -6.51
N VAL A 105 -21.72 -12.17 -5.24
CA VAL A 105 -22.21 -13.02 -4.13
C VAL A 105 -23.68 -13.38 -4.30
N ALA A 106 -24.54 -12.42 -4.66
CA ALA A 106 -25.96 -12.68 -4.89
C ALA A 106 -26.19 -13.66 -6.05
N SER A 107 -25.35 -13.61 -7.09
CA SER A 107 -25.42 -14.57 -8.20
C SER A 107 -25.08 -16.00 -7.76
N SER A 108 -24.11 -16.16 -6.85
CA SER A 108 -23.75 -17.45 -6.25
C SER A 108 -24.82 -17.98 -5.29
N LEU A 109 -25.42 -17.09 -4.49
CA LEU A 109 -26.47 -17.44 -3.52
C LEU A 109 -27.76 -17.89 -4.20
N ARG A 110 -28.14 -17.24 -5.31
CA ARG A 110 -29.30 -17.66 -6.12
C ARG A 110 -29.14 -19.07 -6.67
N ARG A 111 -27.93 -19.44 -7.14
CA ARG A 111 -27.64 -20.79 -7.64
C ARG A 111 -27.73 -21.84 -6.53
N ALA A 112 -27.24 -21.54 -5.33
CA ALA A 112 -27.38 -22.43 -4.17
C ALA A 112 -28.86 -22.64 -3.76
N SER A 113 -29.65 -21.57 -3.73
CA SER A 113 -31.09 -21.65 -3.36
C SER A 113 -31.94 -22.42 -4.39
N LEU A 114 -31.60 -22.37 -5.68
CA LEU A 114 -32.29 -23.16 -6.71
C LEU A 114 -32.04 -24.67 -6.55
N HIS A 115 -30.83 -25.07 -6.21
CA HIS A 115 -30.51 -26.47 -5.94
C HIS A 115 -31.31 -27.05 -4.77
N HIS A 116 -31.51 -26.26 -3.71
CA HIS A 116 -32.32 -26.69 -2.57
C HIS A 116 -33.80 -26.90 -2.94
N ARG A 117 -34.38 -26.01 -3.77
CA ARG A 117 -35.78 -26.15 -4.24
C ARG A 117 -36.00 -27.34 -5.18
N ILE A 118 -35.04 -27.64 -6.05
CA ILE A 118 -35.14 -28.80 -6.96
C ILE A 118 -35.10 -30.10 -6.16
N GLU A 119 -34.22 -30.19 -5.17
CA GLU A 119 -34.08 -31.38 -4.33
C GLU A 119 -35.30 -31.62 -3.43
N GLU A 120 -35.90 -30.55 -2.92
CA GLU A 120 -37.17 -30.61 -2.19
C GLU A 120 -38.32 -31.13 -3.08
N ASN A 121 -38.49 -30.55 -4.28
CA ASN A 121 -39.50 -31.01 -5.24
C ASN A 121 -39.29 -32.49 -5.64
N ARG A 122 -38.03 -32.93 -5.77
CA ARG A 122 -37.67 -34.33 -6.06
C ARG A 122 -38.08 -35.28 -4.94
N LYS A 123 -37.97 -34.87 -3.67
CA LYS A 123 -38.44 -35.68 -2.53
C LYS A 123 -39.97 -35.76 -2.47
N SER A 124 -40.67 -34.65 -2.72
CA SER A 124 -42.15 -34.66 -2.75
C SER A 124 -42.72 -35.53 -3.86
N SER A 125 -42.08 -35.59 -5.04
CA SER A 125 -42.53 -36.48 -6.13
C SER A 125 -42.27 -37.96 -5.83
N VAL A 126 -41.16 -38.30 -5.15
CA VAL A 126 -40.87 -39.68 -4.73
C VAL A 126 -41.82 -40.17 -3.63
N SER A 127 -42.20 -39.30 -2.67
CA SER A 127 -43.20 -39.67 -1.66
C SER A 127 -44.55 -40.00 -2.32
N LYS A 128 -45.03 -39.12 -3.21
CA LYS A 128 -46.27 -39.37 -3.97
C LYS A 128 -46.25 -40.64 -4.81
N GLY A 129 -45.08 -41.05 -5.31
CA GLY A 129 -44.95 -42.28 -6.09
C GLY A 129 -44.88 -43.56 -5.26
N ASN A 130 -44.48 -43.47 -3.98
CA ASN A 130 -44.42 -44.62 -3.07
C ASN A 130 -45.72 -44.80 -2.26
N ASP A 131 -46.56 -43.77 -2.19
CA ASP A 131 -47.89 -43.83 -1.56
C ASP A 131 -48.97 -44.40 -2.49
N GLU A 132 -48.63 -44.71 -3.75
CA GLU A 132 -49.48 -45.48 -4.67
C GLU A 132 -49.24 -46.98 -4.42
N PRO A 133 -50.09 -47.68 -3.64
CA PRO A 133 -49.85 -49.07 -3.30
C PRO A 133 -49.90 -49.93 -4.56
N SER A 134 -48.99 -50.90 -4.66
CA SER A 134 -48.85 -51.88 -5.74
C SER A 134 -50.06 -52.81 -5.96
N ILE A 135 -51.23 -52.47 -5.43
CA ILE A 135 -52.50 -53.21 -5.50
C ILE A 135 -53.22 -52.98 -6.84
N GLU A 136 -52.72 -52.15 -7.76
CA GLU A 136 -53.32 -52.03 -9.10
C GLU A 136 -52.68 -52.98 -10.15
N ARG A 137 -51.55 -53.62 -9.84
CA ARG A 137 -50.85 -54.54 -10.79
C ARG A 137 -51.11 -56.03 -10.55
N LEU A 138 -51.90 -56.41 -9.55
CA LEU A 138 -52.22 -57.81 -9.23
C LEU A 138 -53.67 -58.21 -9.58
N THR A 139 -54.43 -57.32 -10.22
CA THR A 139 -55.84 -57.53 -10.62
C THR A 139 -56.07 -57.63 -12.13
N LEU A 140 -55.05 -57.91 -12.94
CA LEU A 140 -55.22 -58.33 -14.34
C LEU A 140 -54.45 -59.61 -14.62
#